data_AF-A0A7Z0B0S8-F1
#
_entry.id   AF-A0A7Z0B0S8-F1
#
_cell.length_a   1.000
_cell.length_b   1.000
_cell.length_c   1.000
_cell.angle_alpha   90.00
_cell.angle_beta   90.00
_cell.angle_gamma   90.00
#
_symmetry.space_group_name_H-M   'P 1'
#
loop_
_entity.id
_entity.type
_entity.pdbx_description
1 polymer ?
#
loop_
_entity_poly.entity_id
_entity_poly.type
_entity_poly.pdbx_seq_one_letter_code
_entity_poly.pdbx_strand_id
1 'polypeptide(L)'
;MVRPRVDAGGISGLGTVLSGAYIGVDAGHSRETETHFTGLETPSAVRRDDDGARYVLHGDSLGSVDIGSPVYYRRVQVGRVSGVMLDKNGTGVSLDVFVDRQYQQYVGTNTRWWQASGLDLRLDANGLTLNTQSLAAVMLGGIAFQTPPGESIGTAEPDGAAFPLAQDETSAMRHADGPTAPVVMKFTQSLRGLTVGAPVDFRGIQLGEVTRIGVEFDPKTREFTLPVALNLYPERLGRRYLESVQHSDANAGKALLLKLVASGLRGQLRTGNLLTNQLYIALDMFPKAPPARVDLNVQPIELPTVPNTLEELQVQIADIAKKLDQVPFEQLGHNLNEALQNADRLLRQLDTQLTPQARDTLASAEKTFSAANAVLQQDSPMQADMHEALTQLTQTLRSLNALADYLEQHPESLVWGKAKSGQ
;
A
#
# COMPACT_ATOMS: atom_id res chain seq x y z
N MET A 1 26.47 -40.86 13.18
CA MET A 1 27.94 -40.79 12.95
C MET A 1 28.38 -39.34 13.06
N VAL A 2 29.50 -39.04 13.73
CA VAL A 2 30.02 -37.66 13.85
C VAL A 2 31.21 -37.49 12.92
N ARG A 3 31.11 -36.51 12.02
CA ARG A 3 32.12 -36.16 11.01
C ARG A 3 32.26 -34.64 10.98
N PRO A 4 33.39 -34.08 10.51
CA PRO A 4 33.56 -32.65 10.46
C PRO A 4 32.52 -32.06 9.50
N ARG A 5 31.80 -31.04 9.94
CA ARG A 5 30.84 -30.30 9.11
C ARG A 5 31.11 -28.82 9.26
N VAL A 6 31.07 -28.13 8.12
CA VAL A 6 31.15 -26.68 8.03
C VAL A 6 29.80 -26.25 7.48
N ASP A 7 29.05 -25.50 8.29
CA ASP A 7 27.80 -24.87 7.89
C ASP A 7 27.86 -23.36 8.23
N ALA A 8 26.82 -22.62 7.84
CA ALA A 8 26.74 -21.19 8.12
C ALA A 8 26.58 -20.88 9.63
N GLY A 9 26.23 -21.89 10.44
CA GLY A 9 26.00 -21.83 11.88
C GLY A 9 27.26 -22.02 12.74
N GLY A 10 28.33 -22.59 12.17
CA GLY A 10 29.60 -22.79 12.84
C GLY A 10 30.39 -23.99 12.30
N ILE A 11 31.47 -24.33 13.00
CA ILE A 11 32.28 -25.51 12.67
C ILE A 11 32.02 -26.58 13.74
N SER A 12 31.43 -27.70 13.35
CA SER A 12 31.19 -28.85 14.24
C SER A 12 32.14 -30.00 13.93
N GLY A 13 32.52 -30.76 14.96
CA GLY A 13 33.42 -31.91 14.80
C GLY A 13 34.89 -31.54 14.56
N LEU A 14 35.38 -30.39 15.02
CA LEU A 14 36.80 -30.00 14.91
C LEU A 14 37.77 -31.07 15.45
N GLY A 15 37.39 -31.80 16.49
CA GLY A 15 38.18 -32.93 17.00
C GLY A 15 38.42 -34.04 15.96
N THR A 16 37.48 -34.24 15.04
CA THR A 16 37.55 -35.28 13.98
C THR A 16 38.50 -34.94 12.84
N VAL A 17 38.95 -33.69 12.74
CA VAL A 17 39.99 -33.28 11.78
C VAL A 17 41.34 -33.92 12.12
N LEU A 18 41.59 -34.17 13.41
CA LEU A 18 42.80 -34.83 13.90
C LEU A 18 42.56 -36.30 14.27
N SER A 19 41.37 -36.66 14.78
CA SER A 19 41.08 -38.01 15.32
C SER A 19 40.34 -38.95 14.36
N GLY A 20 39.85 -38.47 13.21
CA GLY A 20 38.96 -39.22 12.32
C GLY A 20 37.49 -39.23 12.80
N ALA A 21 36.61 -39.76 11.95
CA ALA A 21 35.18 -39.87 12.24
C ALA A 21 34.92 -40.90 13.35
N TYR A 22 33.95 -40.61 14.23
CA TYR A 22 33.56 -41.50 15.33
C TYR A 22 32.06 -41.75 15.38
N ILE A 23 31.67 -42.79 16.11
CA ILE A 23 30.27 -43.12 16.38
C ILE A 23 29.94 -42.57 17.78
N GLY A 24 29.05 -41.58 17.83
CA GLY A 24 28.44 -41.12 19.08
C GLY A 24 27.33 -42.08 19.49
N VAL A 25 27.27 -42.43 20.77
CA VAL A 25 26.24 -43.31 21.34
C VAL A 25 25.54 -42.56 22.48
N ASP A 26 24.21 -42.59 22.49
CA ASP A 26 23.36 -42.09 23.56
C ASP A 26 22.54 -43.25 24.14
N ALA A 27 22.70 -43.52 25.43
CA ALA A 27 22.12 -44.70 26.08
C ALA A 27 20.61 -44.54 26.30
N GLY A 28 19.81 -45.57 25.99
CA GLY A 28 18.37 -45.59 26.26
C GLY A 28 18.02 -45.98 27.71
N HIS A 29 16.75 -45.83 28.10
CA HIS A 29 16.23 -46.24 29.42
C HIS A 29 15.62 -47.65 29.45
N SER A 30 15.63 -48.38 28.34
CA SER A 30 15.14 -49.76 28.31
C SER A 30 16.01 -50.63 29.22
N ARG A 31 15.36 -51.52 29.98
CA ARG A 31 16.04 -52.58 30.74
C ARG A 31 16.29 -53.82 29.89
N GLU A 32 15.73 -53.87 28.69
CA GLU A 32 15.93 -54.96 27.75
C GLU A 32 17.22 -54.75 26.97
N THR A 33 17.96 -55.84 26.77
CA THR A 33 19.23 -55.80 26.02
C THR A 33 18.95 -55.90 24.52
N GLU A 34 19.47 -54.94 23.77
CA GLU A 34 19.42 -54.93 22.31
C GLU A 34 20.85 -54.85 21.75
N THR A 35 21.11 -55.60 20.68
CA THR A 35 22.44 -55.69 20.05
C THR A 35 22.47 -55.17 18.61
N HIS A 36 21.31 -54.83 18.06
CA HIS A 36 21.15 -54.32 16.70
C HIS A 36 20.62 -52.89 16.78
N PHE A 37 21.35 -51.95 16.20
CA PHE A 37 20.97 -50.53 16.21
C PHE A 37 21.08 -49.95 14.81
N THR A 38 20.10 -49.12 14.43
CA THR A 38 20.17 -48.34 13.20
C THR A 38 20.95 -47.05 13.47
N GLY A 39 22.06 -46.86 12.75
CA GLY A 39 22.83 -45.63 12.84
C GLY A 39 22.09 -44.45 12.21
N LEU A 40 22.09 -43.30 12.90
CA LEU A 40 21.59 -42.04 12.36
C LEU A 40 22.72 -41.24 11.69
N GLU A 41 22.49 -40.78 10.46
CA GLU A 41 23.42 -39.94 9.68
C GLU A 41 23.49 -38.50 10.21
N THR A 42 22.39 -37.99 10.75
CA THR A 42 22.32 -36.72 11.47
C THR A 42 22.24 -37.00 12.96
N PRO A 43 23.18 -36.48 13.78
CA PRO A 43 23.06 -36.59 15.23
C PRO A 43 21.78 -35.87 15.66
N SER A 44 21.02 -36.48 16.56
CA SER A 44 19.91 -35.79 17.22
C SER A 44 20.47 -34.56 17.93
N ALA A 45 19.96 -33.37 17.64
CA ALA A 45 20.48 -32.10 18.17
C ALA A 45 20.25 -31.91 19.69
N VAL A 46 19.56 -32.86 20.32
CA VAL A 46 19.18 -32.84 21.73
C VAL A 46 19.67 -34.14 22.37
N ARG A 47 20.53 -34.05 23.38
CA ARG A 47 20.83 -35.20 24.23
C ARG A 47 19.58 -35.49 25.05
N ARG A 48 19.20 -36.75 25.24
CA ARG A 48 17.98 -37.08 26.01
C ARG A 48 18.00 -36.58 27.48
N ASP A 49 19.19 -36.22 27.99
CA ASP A 49 19.40 -35.58 29.30
C ASP A 49 19.33 -34.04 29.31
N ASP A 50 19.06 -33.39 28.17
CA ASP A 50 18.89 -31.94 28.14
C ASP A 50 17.53 -31.58 28.77
N ASP A 51 17.56 -31.07 30.00
CA ASP A 51 16.39 -30.67 30.78
C ASP A 51 15.73 -29.42 30.15
N GLY A 52 14.57 -29.60 29.51
CA GLY A 52 13.91 -28.55 28.72
C GLY A 52 12.64 -29.03 28.03
N ALA A 53 12.05 -28.17 27.20
CA ALA A 53 10.81 -28.44 26.47
C ALA A 53 11.04 -28.20 24.99
N ARG A 54 10.31 -28.94 24.16
CA ARG A 54 10.32 -28.82 22.71
C ARG A 54 9.02 -28.17 22.26
N TYR A 55 9.12 -27.34 21.22
CA TYR A 55 7.97 -26.75 20.58
C TYR A 55 8.12 -26.90 19.07
N VAL A 56 7.00 -27.00 18.38
CA VAL A 56 6.96 -27.13 16.92
C VAL A 56 6.53 -25.79 16.33
N LEU A 57 7.33 -25.22 15.45
CA LEU A 57 7.04 -23.93 14.81
C LEU A 57 6.72 -24.13 13.33
N HIS A 58 5.58 -23.63 12.88
CA HIS A 58 5.15 -23.74 11.47
C HIS A 58 5.29 -22.40 10.76
N GLY A 59 6.02 -22.36 9.65
CA GLY A 59 6.19 -21.15 8.83
C GLY A 59 6.17 -21.45 7.34
N ASP A 60 5.99 -20.41 6.52
CA ASP A 60 5.92 -20.54 5.06
C ASP A 60 7.28 -20.90 4.44
N SER A 61 8.38 -20.53 5.09
CA SER A 61 9.74 -20.79 4.61
C SER A 61 10.75 -20.85 5.76
N LEU A 62 11.88 -21.51 5.52
CA LEU A 62 12.95 -21.69 6.49
C LEU A 62 13.73 -20.40 6.80
N GLY A 63 13.78 -19.46 5.84
CA GLY A 63 14.57 -18.24 5.96
C GLY A 63 16.06 -18.53 6.13
N SER A 64 16.69 -17.86 7.10
CA SER A 64 18.12 -17.99 7.44
C SER A 64 18.42 -18.98 8.57
N VAL A 65 17.44 -19.81 8.94
CA VAL A 65 17.51 -20.72 10.10
C VAL A 65 18.02 -22.11 9.69
N ASP A 66 18.97 -22.65 10.45
CA ASP A 66 19.45 -24.04 10.34
C ASP A 66 19.36 -24.77 11.69
N ILE A 67 19.54 -26.09 11.70
CA ILE A 67 19.69 -26.89 12.92
C ILE A 67 20.87 -26.34 13.74
N GLY A 68 20.63 -26.08 15.01
CA GLY A 68 21.59 -25.45 15.92
C GLY A 68 21.45 -23.93 16.02
N SER A 69 20.64 -23.29 15.18
CA SER A 69 20.39 -21.84 15.27
C SER A 69 19.87 -21.46 16.65
N PRO A 70 20.31 -20.32 17.21
CA PRO A 70 19.90 -19.89 18.54
C PRO A 70 18.42 -19.50 18.60
N VAL A 71 17.79 -19.84 19.72
CA VAL A 71 16.45 -19.34 20.08
C VAL A 71 16.61 -18.26 21.14
N TYR A 72 16.00 -17.10 20.91
CA TYR A 72 16.13 -15.92 21.75
C TYR A 72 14.82 -15.55 22.46
N TYR A 73 14.94 -15.15 23.72
CA TYR A 73 13.90 -14.42 24.43
C TYR A 73 14.47 -13.07 24.85
N ARG A 74 13.88 -11.96 24.39
CA ARG A 74 14.39 -10.59 24.65
C ARG A 74 15.90 -10.45 24.35
N ARG A 75 16.36 -11.06 23.24
CA ARG A 75 17.78 -11.09 22.79
C ARG A 75 18.75 -11.92 23.66
N VAL A 76 18.25 -12.65 24.65
CA VAL A 76 19.04 -13.64 25.41
C VAL A 76 18.85 -15.01 24.79
N GLN A 77 19.94 -15.74 24.51
CA GLN A 77 19.83 -17.11 24.00
C GLN A 77 19.29 -18.02 25.10
N VAL A 78 18.15 -18.65 24.83
CA VAL A 78 17.39 -19.49 25.78
C VAL A 78 17.18 -20.92 25.26
N GLY A 79 17.72 -21.21 24.09
CA GLY A 79 17.49 -22.48 23.41
C GLY A 79 18.15 -22.55 22.05
N ARG A 80 17.75 -23.57 21.28
CA ARG A 80 18.27 -23.84 19.94
C ARG A 80 17.27 -24.58 19.07
N VAL A 81 17.38 -24.42 17.76
CA VAL A 81 16.66 -25.23 16.78
C VAL A 81 17.24 -26.64 16.79
N SER A 82 16.39 -27.63 16.99
CA SER A 82 16.75 -29.04 17.07
C SER A 82 16.44 -29.85 15.81
N GLY A 83 15.53 -29.36 14.96
CA GLY A 83 15.09 -30.07 13.77
C GLY A 83 14.40 -29.14 12.79
N VAL A 84 14.46 -29.51 11.50
CA VAL A 84 13.77 -28.82 10.42
C VAL A 84 13.20 -29.88 9.49
N MET A 85 11.94 -29.71 9.12
CA MET A 85 11.21 -30.60 8.22
C MET A 85 10.41 -29.77 7.22
N LEU A 86 10.38 -30.22 5.96
CA LEU A 86 9.39 -29.72 5.00
C LEU A 86 8.04 -30.37 5.32
N ASP A 87 6.97 -29.59 5.30
CA ASP A 87 5.62 -30.12 5.49
C ASP A 87 5.28 -31.11 4.37
N LYS A 88 4.49 -32.13 4.69
CA LYS A 88 4.17 -33.21 3.74
C LYS A 88 3.47 -32.74 2.46
N ASN A 89 2.78 -31.60 2.53
CA ASN A 89 2.09 -30.97 1.40
C ASN A 89 3.00 -30.02 0.59
N GLY A 90 4.24 -29.77 1.05
CA GLY A 90 5.21 -28.89 0.42
C GLY A 90 4.89 -27.40 0.49
N THR A 91 3.90 -26.97 1.28
CA THR A 91 3.48 -25.56 1.35
C THR A 91 4.15 -24.76 2.47
N GLY A 92 4.93 -25.42 3.32
CA GLY A 92 5.54 -24.80 4.50
C GLY A 92 6.63 -25.68 5.12
N VAL A 93 7.20 -25.18 6.20
CA VAL A 93 8.23 -25.85 7.00
C VAL A 93 7.81 -25.94 8.46
N SER A 94 8.17 -27.05 9.09
CA SER A 94 8.06 -27.30 10.52
C SER A 94 9.44 -27.31 11.15
N LEU A 95 9.64 -26.51 12.20
CA LEU A 95 10.89 -26.42 12.95
C LEU A 95 10.67 -26.94 14.37
N ASP A 96 11.50 -27.88 14.80
CA ASP A 96 11.54 -28.30 16.20
C ASP A 96 12.50 -27.38 16.95
N VAL A 97 12.01 -26.65 17.95
CA VAL A 97 12.83 -25.80 18.81
C VAL A 97 12.90 -26.37 20.21
N PHE A 98 14.08 -26.31 20.81
CA PHE A 98 14.30 -26.69 22.21
C PHE A 98 14.54 -25.44 23.05
N VAL A 99 13.84 -25.32 24.17
CA VAL A 99 13.98 -24.24 25.17
C VAL A 99 14.40 -24.84 26.50
N ASP A 100 15.46 -24.30 27.10
CA ASP A 100 16.00 -24.81 28.37
C ASP A 100 14.95 -24.67 29.50
N ARG A 101 14.95 -25.60 30.46
CA ARG A 101 13.95 -25.67 31.55
C ARG A 101 13.70 -24.35 32.29
N GLN A 102 14.76 -23.60 32.58
CA GLN A 102 14.68 -22.33 33.31
C GLN A 102 13.89 -21.24 32.55
N TYR A 103 13.75 -21.38 31.24
CA TYR A 103 13.10 -20.42 30.35
C TYR A 103 11.73 -20.87 29.83
N GLN A 104 11.32 -22.12 30.08
CA GLN A 104 10.01 -22.65 29.68
C GLN A 104 8.83 -21.81 30.17
N GLN A 105 8.96 -21.21 31.37
CA GLN A 105 7.95 -20.33 31.96
C GLN A 105 7.63 -19.10 31.10
N TYR A 106 8.45 -18.78 30.09
CA TYR A 106 8.21 -17.68 29.15
C TYR A 106 7.43 -18.10 27.90
N VAL A 107 7.13 -19.40 27.74
CA VAL A 107 6.34 -19.94 26.63
C VAL A 107 4.93 -20.27 27.11
N GLY A 108 4.03 -19.28 26.97
CA GLY A 108 2.59 -19.44 27.21
C GLY A 108 1.75 -19.49 25.93
N THR A 109 0.44 -19.71 26.08
CA THR A 109 -0.55 -19.76 24.99
C THR A 109 -0.52 -18.55 24.04
N ASN A 110 -0.18 -17.36 24.53
CA ASN A 110 -0.12 -16.12 23.74
C ASN A 110 1.28 -15.79 23.22
N THR A 111 2.24 -16.71 23.31
CA THR A 111 3.59 -16.51 22.78
C THR A 111 3.57 -16.34 21.27
N ARG A 112 4.35 -15.38 20.77
CA ARG A 112 4.53 -15.11 19.34
C ARG A 112 5.98 -15.40 18.97
N TRP A 113 6.18 -16.12 17.87
CA TRP A 113 7.49 -16.55 17.39
C TRP A 113 7.78 -15.92 16.03
N TRP A 114 9.01 -15.49 15.81
CA TRP A 114 9.44 -14.91 14.53
C TRP A 114 10.89 -15.25 14.18
N GLN A 115 11.22 -15.14 12.90
CA GLN A 115 12.60 -15.23 12.44
C GLN A 115 13.37 -13.97 12.85
N ALA A 116 14.40 -14.16 13.67
CA ALA A 116 15.35 -13.11 14.02
C ALA A 116 16.44 -13.05 12.94
N SER A 117 16.07 -12.63 11.73
CA SER A 117 17.02 -12.34 10.66
C SER A 117 17.63 -10.97 10.87
N GLY A 118 18.95 -10.85 10.75
CA GLY A 118 19.67 -9.70 11.26
C GLY A 118 19.69 -8.44 10.37
N LEU A 119 18.96 -8.42 9.26
CA LEU A 119 18.81 -7.24 8.40
C LEU A 119 17.33 -6.84 8.32
N ASP A 120 16.95 -5.84 9.10
CA ASP A 120 15.62 -5.24 9.06
C ASP A 120 15.66 -3.97 8.19
N LEU A 121 15.47 -4.16 6.89
CA LEU A 121 15.28 -3.10 5.91
C LEU A 121 13.78 -2.94 5.67
N ARG A 122 13.18 -1.83 6.14
CA ARG A 122 11.76 -1.56 5.91
C ARG A 122 11.61 -0.33 5.03
N LEU A 123 10.82 -0.47 3.98
CA LEU A 123 10.37 0.63 3.15
C LEU A 123 8.86 0.77 3.36
N ASP A 124 8.44 1.82 4.04
CA ASP A 124 7.02 2.10 4.27
C ASP A 124 6.62 3.46 3.65
N ALA A 125 5.34 3.83 3.79
CA ALA A 125 4.83 5.08 3.25
C ALA A 125 5.50 6.34 3.86
N ASN A 126 6.19 6.21 4.99
CA ASN A 126 6.93 7.28 5.66
C ASN A 126 8.42 7.32 5.26
N GLY A 127 8.90 6.35 4.46
CA GLY A 127 10.27 6.33 3.93
C GLY A 127 11.03 5.04 4.22
N LEU A 128 12.35 5.09 4.05
CA LEU A 128 13.26 3.98 4.35
C LEU A 128 13.67 4.03 5.82
N THR A 129 13.31 3.02 6.60
CA THR A 129 13.86 2.81 7.94
C THR A 129 14.90 1.71 7.90
N LEU A 130 16.14 2.06 8.24
CA LEU A 130 17.26 1.13 8.33
C LEU A 130 17.75 1.10 9.77
N ASN A 131 17.47 0.00 10.47
CA ASN A 131 17.95 -0.23 11.82
C ASN A 131 19.39 -0.79 11.76
N THR A 132 20.40 0.07 11.75
CA THR A 132 21.83 -0.29 11.59
C THR A 132 22.52 -0.83 12.84
N GLN A 133 21.82 -0.97 13.97
CA GLN A 133 22.44 -1.14 15.30
C GLN A 133 23.02 -2.55 15.58
N SER A 134 23.06 -3.48 14.61
CA SER A 134 23.43 -4.87 14.90
C SER A 134 24.42 -5.52 13.94
N LEU A 135 25.19 -4.76 13.13
CA LEU A 135 26.06 -5.38 12.12
C LEU A 135 27.08 -6.40 12.68
N ALA A 136 27.43 -6.34 13.97
CA ALA A 136 28.30 -7.33 14.63
C ALA A 136 27.58 -8.55 15.26
N ALA A 137 26.24 -8.58 15.32
CA ALA A 137 25.44 -9.63 15.96
C ALA A 137 24.56 -10.44 14.99
N VAL A 138 24.70 -10.22 13.67
CA VAL A 138 23.69 -10.53 12.64
C VAL A 138 24.05 -11.67 11.68
N MET A 139 25.23 -12.29 11.83
CA MET A 139 25.64 -13.34 10.88
C MET A 139 25.01 -14.72 11.11
N LEU A 140 24.47 -14.97 12.30
CA LEU A 140 23.82 -16.24 12.64
C LEU A 140 22.34 -15.96 12.80
N GLY A 141 21.56 -16.23 11.76
CA GLY A 141 20.10 -16.20 11.82
C GLY A 141 19.58 -16.99 13.02
N GLY A 142 18.36 -16.69 13.48
CA GLY A 142 17.80 -17.35 14.64
C GLY A 142 16.29 -17.21 14.73
N ILE A 143 15.76 -17.68 15.84
CA ILE A 143 14.33 -17.57 16.15
C ILE A 143 14.20 -16.77 17.43
N ALA A 144 13.26 -15.85 17.48
CA ALA A 144 12.92 -15.14 18.71
C ALA A 144 11.46 -15.36 19.07
N PHE A 145 11.16 -15.27 20.37
CA PHE A 145 9.80 -15.28 20.85
C PHE A 145 9.57 -14.30 21.98
N GLN A 146 8.32 -13.84 22.08
CA GLN A 146 7.88 -12.99 23.17
C GLN A 146 6.35 -13.00 23.30
N THR A 147 5.86 -12.68 24.49
CA THR A 147 4.46 -12.30 24.74
C THR A 147 4.20 -10.87 24.23
N PRO A 148 3.05 -10.60 23.58
CA PRO A 148 2.69 -9.26 23.14
C PRO A 148 2.84 -8.19 24.24
N PRO A 149 3.39 -7.00 23.93
CA PRO A 149 3.55 -5.93 24.92
C PRO A 149 2.22 -5.55 25.56
N GLY A 150 2.20 -5.49 26.90
CA GLY A 150 1.01 -5.14 27.68
C GLY A 150 0.12 -6.33 28.05
N GLU A 151 0.42 -7.53 27.56
CA GLU A 151 -0.21 -8.78 28.01
C GLU A 151 0.65 -9.50 29.05
N SER A 152 0.01 -10.19 29.98
CA SER A 152 0.69 -11.18 30.83
C SER A 152 0.99 -12.44 30.04
N ILE A 153 2.03 -13.17 30.43
CA ILE A 153 2.31 -14.50 29.89
C ILE A 153 1.08 -15.38 30.12
N GLY A 154 0.60 -16.02 29.06
CA GLY A 154 -0.52 -16.95 29.10
C GLY A 154 -0.20 -18.20 29.92
N THR A 155 -1.15 -19.14 29.95
CA THR A 155 -0.92 -20.44 30.57
C THR A 155 0.23 -21.16 29.88
N ALA A 156 1.14 -21.75 30.66
CA ALA A 156 2.29 -22.47 30.13
C ALA A 156 1.85 -23.60 29.19
N GLU A 157 2.50 -23.70 28.05
CA GLU A 157 2.21 -24.73 27.05
C GLU A 157 3.08 -25.98 27.28
N PRO A 158 2.53 -27.19 27.10
CA PRO A 158 3.27 -28.44 27.32
C PRO A 158 4.34 -28.67 26.26
N ASP A 159 5.22 -29.62 26.54
CA ASP A 159 6.18 -30.14 25.56
C ASP A 159 5.47 -30.67 24.30
N GLY A 160 5.97 -30.28 23.14
CA GLY A 160 5.41 -30.57 21.82
C GLY A 160 4.34 -29.60 21.33
N ALA A 161 4.02 -28.53 22.08
CA ALA A 161 3.03 -27.56 21.62
C ALA A 161 3.47 -26.85 20.32
N ALA A 162 2.49 -26.55 19.47
CA ALA A 162 2.71 -25.99 18.13
C ALA A 162 2.39 -24.49 18.07
N PHE A 163 3.21 -23.72 17.37
CA PHE A 163 3.04 -22.27 17.19
C PHE A 163 3.29 -21.83 15.75
N PRO A 164 2.66 -20.74 15.29
CA PRO A 164 3.03 -20.11 14.02
C PRO A 164 4.37 -19.38 14.14
N LEU A 165 5.19 -19.48 13.09
CA LEU A 165 6.44 -18.75 12.91
C LEU A 165 6.23 -17.63 11.90
N ALA A 166 6.27 -16.38 12.37
CA ALA A 166 6.20 -15.21 11.51
C ALA A 166 7.56 -14.88 10.86
N GLN A 167 7.51 -14.13 9.74
CA GLN A 167 8.73 -13.68 9.05
C GLN A 167 9.52 -12.63 9.87
N ASP A 168 8.84 -11.81 10.65
CA ASP A 168 9.44 -10.75 11.47
C ASP A 168 8.61 -10.45 12.73
N GLU A 169 9.20 -9.67 13.64
CA GLU A 169 8.56 -9.27 14.90
C GLU A 169 7.27 -8.48 14.67
N THR A 170 7.27 -7.57 13.70
CA THR A 170 6.10 -6.72 13.40
C THR A 170 4.90 -7.57 13.03
N SER A 171 5.11 -8.59 12.20
CA SER A 171 4.10 -9.54 11.76
C SER A 171 3.64 -10.47 12.87
N ALA A 172 4.56 -10.92 13.73
CA ALA A 172 4.24 -11.75 14.89
C ALA A 172 3.39 -11.01 15.94
N MET A 173 3.63 -9.71 16.11
CA MET A 173 2.97 -8.85 17.11
C MET A 173 1.68 -8.22 16.62
N ARG A 174 1.33 -8.39 15.34
CA ARG A 174 0.02 -7.96 14.85
C ARG A 174 -1.08 -8.71 15.62
N HIS A 175 -2.08 -7.96 16.06
CA HIS A 175 -3.29 -8.58 16.59
C HIS A 175 -3.89 -9.46 15.50
N ALA A 176 -4.44 -10.62 15.89
CA ALA A 176 -5.12 -11.48 14.94
C ALA A 176 -6.22 -10.67 14.26
N ASP A 177 -6.22 -10.67 12.93
CA ASP A 177 -7.11 -9.84 12.12
C ASP A 177 -8.59 -10.29 12.13
N GLY A 178 -8.88 -11.34 12.90
CA GLY A 178 -10.19 -11.94 12.98
C GLY A 178 -10.60 -12.65 11.68
N PRO A 179 -11.86 -13.09 11.57
CA PRO A 179 -12.39 -13.65 10.34
C PRO A 179 -12.42 -12.60 9.22
N THR A 180 -11.88 -12.94 8.05
CA THR A 180 -11.87 -12.07 6.88
C THR A 180 -13.25 -11.93 6.26
N ALA A 181 -13.60 -10.72 5.81
CA ALA A 181 -14.76 -10.47 4.97
C ALA A 181 -14.30 -10.27 3.51
N PRO A 182 -14.43 -11.30 2.64
CA PRO A 182 -14.00 -11.19 1.25
C PRO A 182 -14.97 -10.32 0.46
N VAL A 183 -14.43 -9.33 -0.26
CA VAL A 183 -15.19 -8.44 -1.12
C VAL A 183 -14.44 -8.21 -2.44
N VAL A 184 -15.15 -7.66 -3.42
CA VAL A 184 -14.59 -7.27 -4.72
C VAL A 184 -14.93 -5.81 -5.00
N MET A 185 -13.98 -5.09 -5.58
CA MET A 185 -14.18 -3.74 -6.09
C MET A 185 -13.83 -3.71 -7.57
N LYS A 186 -14.71 -3.14 -8.39
CA LYS A 186 -14.49 -3.02 -9.83
C LYS A 186 -14.01 -1.63 -10.18
N PHE A 187 -12.85 -1.52 -10.80
CA PHE A 187 -12.28 -0.25 -11.25
C PHE A 187 -12.28 -0.16 -12.77
N THR A 188 -12.39 1.05 -13.30
CA THR A 188 -12.27 1.36 -14.73
C THR A 188 -10.98 2.11 -15.07
N GLN A 189 -10.26 2.57 -14.04
CA GLN A 189 -8.99 3.29 -14.14
C GLN A 189 -7.80 2.32 -14.10
N SER A 190 -6.63 2.80 -14.53
CA SER A 190 -5.38 2.03 -14.46
C SER A 190 -5.09 1.55 -13.03
N LEU A 191 -4.78 0.27 -12.87
CA LEU A 191 -4.31 -0.32 -11.62
C LEU A 191 -2.78 -0.28 -11.48
N ARG A 192 -2.07 0.43 -12.36
CA ARG A 192 -0.60 0.52 -12.31
C ARG A 192 -0.15 1.07 -10.95
N GLY A 193 0.70 0.32 -10.26
CA GLY A 193 1.18 0.66 -8.92
C GLY A 193 0.42 -0.06 -7.80
N LEU A 194 -0.72 -0.70 -8.10
CA LEU A 194 -1.41 -1.58 -7.16
C LEU A 194 -0.83 -2.99 -7.23
N THR A 195 -0.54 -3.60 -6.08
CA THR A 195 0.03 -4.95 -5.96
C THR A 195 -0.85 -5.84 -5.09
N VAL A 196 -0.73 -7.17 -5.24
CA VAL A 196 -1.24 -8.10 -4.22
C VAL A 196 -0.53 -7.80 -2.90
N GLY A 197 -1.28 -7.79 -1.80
CA GLY A 197 -0.84 -7.34 -0.49
C GLY A 197 -0.94 -5.83 -0.26
N ALA A 198 -1.34 -5.02 -1.26
CA ALA A 198 -1.53 -3.59 -1.07
C ALA A 198 -2.61 -3.34 0.01
N PRO A 199 -2.40 -2.36 0.91
CA PRO A 199 -3.30 -2.13 2.02
C PRO A 199 -4.64 -1.54 1.54
N VAL A 200 -5.70 -1.89 2.26
CA VAL A 200 -7.03 -1.28 2.12
C VAL A 200 -7.28 -0.45 3.37
N ASP A 201 -7.34 0.86 3.21
CA ASP A 201 -7.35 1.80 4.33
C ASP A 201 -8.69 2.51 4.46
N PHE A 202 -9.17 2.65 5.68
CA PHE A 202 -10.25 3.56 6.03
C PHE A 202 -9.70 4.70 6.87
N ARG A 203 -9.62 5.90 6.28
CA ARG A 203 -9.12 7.12 6.94
C ARG A 203 -7.75 6.93 7.63
N GLY A 204 -6.84 6.22 6.96
CA GLY A 204 -5.47 5.95 7.44
C GLY A 204 -5.33 4.76 8.39
N ILE A 205 -6.41 4.01 8.63
CA ILE A 205 -6.36 2.74 9.36
C ILE A 205 -6.46 1.61 8.35
N GLN A 206 -5.46 0.73 8.29
CA GLN A 206 -5.52 -0.46 7.45
C GLN A 206 -6.60 -1.41 7.95
N LEU A 207 -7.64 -1.61 7.14
CA LEU A 207 -8.75 -2.51 7.38
C LEU A 207 -8.75 -3.73 6.46
N GLY A 208 -7.77 -3.88 5.59
CA GLY A 208 -7.72 -5.00 4.66
C GLY A 208 -6.47 -5.05 3.83
N GLU A 209 -6.47 -5.99 2.90
CA GLU A 209 -5.42 -6.17 1.90
C GLU A 209 -5.98 -6.67 0.57
N VAL A 210 -5.31 -6.32 -0.52
CA VAL A 210 -5.60 -6.82 -1.87
C VAL A 210 -5.13 -8.26 -1.99
N THR A 211 -6.02 -9.17 -2.37
CA THR A 211 -5.69 -10.60 -2.54
C THR A 211 -5.54 -11.01 -3.99
N ARG A 212 -6.20 -10.31 -4.92
CA ARG A 212 -6.13 -10.60 -6.36
C ARG A 212 -6.48 -9.38 -7.20
N ILE A 213 -5.81 -9.26 -8.34
CA ILE A 213 -6.09 -8.26 -9.36
C ILE A 213 -6.43 -8.99 -10.66
N GLY A 214 -7.54 -8.64 -11.30
CA GLY A 214 -8.01 -9.25 -12.54
C GLY A 214 -8.38 -8.23 -13.61
N VAL A 215 -8.70 -8.75 -14.79
CA VAL A 215 -9.27 -8.01 -15.92
C VAL A 215 -10.42 -8.82 -16.50
N GLU A 216 -11.56 -8.18 -16.66
CA GLU A 216 -12.77 -8.73 -17.27
C GLU A 216 -13.16 -7.86 -18.47
N PHE A 217 -13.55 -8.51 -19.57
CA PHE A 217 -14.10 -7.85 -20.73
C PHE A 217 -15.58 -8.17 -20.82
N ASP A 218 -16.44 -7.15 -20.76
CA ASP A 218 -17.87 -7.35 -20.99
C ASP A 218 -18.14 -7.27 -22.50
N PRO A 219 -18.55 -8.38 -23.16
CA PRO A 219 -18.80 -8.38 -24.59
C PRO A 219 -20.02 -7.54 -25.01
N LYS A 220 -20.93 -7.21 -24.08
CA LYS A 220 -22.14 -6.42 -24.36
C LYS A 220 -21.83 -4.93 -24.39
N THR A 221 -21.10 -4.44 -23.39
CA THR A 221 -20.69 -3.02 -23.32
C THR A 221 -19.41 -2.75 -24.10
N ARG A 222 -18.61 -3.79 -24.39
CA ARG A 222 -17.26 -3.72 -24.95
C ARG A 222 -16.29 -2.93 -24.06
N GLU A 223 -16.55 -2.94 -22.76
CA GLU A 223 -15.73 -2.25 -21.77
C GLU A 223 -14.89 -3.26 -20.99
N PHE A 224 -13.68 -2.83 -20.62
CA PHE A 224 -12.84 -3.55 -19.69
C PHE A 224 -13.12 -3.07 -18.27
N THR A 225 -13.35 -4.02 -17.38
CA THR A 225 -13.47 -3.76 -15.94
C THR A 225 -12.36 -4.50 -15.22
N LEU A 226 -11.81 -3.88 -14.19
CA LEU A 226 -10.67 -4.41 -13.44
C LEU A 226 -11.15 -4.80 -12.04
N PRO A 227 -11.63 -6.05 -11.85
CA PRO A 227 -12.03 -6.54 -10.55
C PRO A 227 -10.80 -6.74 -9.65
N VAL A 228 -10.85 -6.15 -8.46
CA VAL A 228 -9.85 -6.33 -7.42
C VAL A 228 -10.51 -7.02 -6.25
N ALA A 229 -10.06 -8.24 -5.95
CA ALA A 229 -10.51 -8.98 -4.78
C ALA A 229 -9.67 -8.58 -3.57
N LEU A 230 -10.33 -8.45 -2.43
CA LEU A 230 -9.70 -8.01 -1.19
C LEU A 230 -10.32 -8.70 0.02
N ASN A 231 -9.51 -8.85 1.06
CA ASN A 231 -9.95 -9.30 2.38
C ASN A 231 -10.04 -8.10 3.30
N LEU A 232 -11.22 -7.87 3.88
CA LEU A 232 -11.40 -6.89 4.96
C LEU A 232 -11.31 -7.59 6.32
N TYR A 233 -10.90 -6.85 7.34
CA TYR A 233 -10.74 -7.28 8.73
C TYR A 233 -11.66 -6.45 9.64
N PRO A 234 -12.96 -6.81 9.73
CA PRO A 234 -13.93 -5.99 10.43
C PRO A 234 -13.63 -5.82 11.93
N GLU A 235 -12.92 -6.77 12.55
CA GLU A 235 -12.56 -6.69 13.98
C GLU A 235 -11.65 -5.49 14.28
N ARG A 236 -10.89 -4.99 13.28
CA ARG A 236 -10.07 -3.77 13.41
C ARG A 236 -10.88 -2.49 13.61
N LEU A 237 -12.20 -2.51 13.37
CA LEU A 237 -13.10 -1.39 13.68
C LEU A 237 -13.35 -1.21 15.19
N GLY A 238 -12.83 -2.11 16.02
CA GLY A 238 -12.79 -2.00 17.47
C GLY A 238 -14.03 -2.55 18.18
N ARG A 239 -13.98 -2.50 19.52
CA ARG A 239 -14.95 -3.16 20.42
C ARG A 239 -16.41 -2.78 20.16
N ARG A 240 -16.70 -1.53 19.85
CA ARG A 240 -18.09 -1.08 19.61
C ARG A 240 -18.69 -1.71 18.34
N TYR A 241 -17.88 -1.92 17.31
CA TYR A 241 -18.31 -2.65 16.12
C TYR A 241 -18.53 -4.13 16.48
N LEU A 242 -17.58 -4.75 17.18
CA LEU A 242 -17.69 -6.13 17.63
C LEU A 242 -18.94 -6.36 18.50
N GLU A 243 -19.25 -5.47 19.44
CA GLU A 243 -20.47 -5.51 20.26
C GLU A 243 -21.74 -5.42 19.41
N SER A 244 -21.74 -4.59 18.36
CA SER A 244 -22.89 -4.46 17.45
C SER A 244 -23.11 -5.71 16.57
N VAL A 245 -22.07 -6.52 16.35
CA VAL A 245 -22.11 -7.74 15.53
C VAL A 245 -22.19 -9.01 16.39
N GLN A 246 -21.71 -9.03 17.64
CA GLN A 246 -21.84 -10.19 18.52
C GLN A 246 -23.28 -10.37 19.03
N HIS A 247 -24.06 -9.29 19.12
CA HIS A 247 -25.47 -9.34 19.51
C HIS A 247 -26.42 -9.61 18.33
N SER A 248 -25.92 -9.85 17.12
CA SER A 248 -26.75 -10.04 15.93
C SER A 248 -26.03 -10.89 14.89
N ASP A 249 -26.68 -11.95 14.38
CA ASP A 249 -26.18 -12.88 13.35
C ASP A 249 -25.31 -12.22 12.26
N ALA A 250 -24.50 -12.99 11.52
CA ALA A 250 -23.66 -12.55 10.39
C ALA A 250 -24.33 -11.54 9.39
N ASN A 251 -25.65 -11.45 9.40
CA ASN A 251 -26.46 -10.43 8.75
C ASN A 251 -26.28 -8.99 9.26
N ALA A 252 -25.83 -8.77 10.51
CA ALA A 252 -25.66 -7.43 11.08
C ALA A 252 -24.48 -6.67 10.47
N GLY A 253 -23.35 -7.35 10.25
CA GLY A 253 -22.22 -6.79 9.50
C GLY A 253 -22.63 -6.39 8.08
N LYS A 254 -23.42 -7.26 7.41
CA LYS A 254 -23.98 -6.95 6.08
C LYS A 254 -24.95 -5.77 6.11
N ALA A 255 -25.81 -5.67 7.13
CA ALA A 255 -26.75 -4.56 7.29
C ALA A 255 -26.03 -3.23 7.56
N LEU A 256 -24.95 -3.24 8.35
CA LEU A 256 -24.12 -2.05 8.55
C LEU A 256 -23.44 -1.64 7.24
N LEU A 257 -22.87 -2.60 6.51
CA LEU A 257 -22.26 -2.36 5.22
C LEU A 257 -23.23 -1.71 4.23
N LEU A 258 -24.46 -2.22 4.15
CA LEU A 258 -25.52 -1.62 3.31
C LEU A 258 -25.80 -0.17 3.71
N LYS A 259 -25.90 0.12 5.01
CA LYS A 259 -26.11 1.50 5.50
C LYS A 259 -24.94 2.42 5.15
N LEU A 260 -23.71 1.94 5.29
CA LEU A 260 -22.52 2.69 4.93
C LEU A 260 -22.46 2.98 3.43
N VAL A 261 -22.73 1.99 2.58
CA VAL A 261 -22.77 2.18 1.12
C VAL A 261 -23.88 3.13 0.70
N ALA A 262 -25.06 3.02 1.29
CA ALA A 262 -26.16 3.96 1.10
C ALA A 262 -25.80 5.38 1.54
N SER A 263 -24.93 5.51 2.55
CA SER A 263 -24.44 6.79 3.07
C SER A 263 -23.21 7.33 2.31
N GLY A 264 -22.73 6.61 1.29
CA GLY A 264 -21.65 7.05 0.40
C GLY A 264 -20.31 6.32 0.55
N LEU A 265 -20.25 5.17 1.24
CA LEU A 265 -19.02 4.36 1.30
C LEU A 265 -18.59 3.93 -0.10
N ARG A 266 -17.39 4.31 -0.55
CA ARG A 266 -16.83 3.92 -1.84
C ARG A 266 -15.36 3.56 -1.69
N GLY A 267 -14.89 2.64 -2.54
CA GLY A 267 -13.47 2.40 -2.76
C GLY A 267 -12.90 3.38 -3.79
N GLN A 268 -11.72 3.91 -3.53
CA GLN A 268 -10.99 4.80 -4.46
C GLN A 268 -9.53 4.40 -4.48
N LEU A 269 -8.91 4.36 -5.66
CA LEU A 269 -7.46 4.20 -5.78
C LEU A 269 -6.78 5.51 -5.39
N ARG A 270 -5.81 5.43 -4.48
CA ARG A 270 -4.99 6.58 -4.09
C ARG A 270 -3.52 6.20 -4.11
N THR A 271 -2.67 7.19 -4.39
CA THR A 271 -1.23 7.03 -4.34
C THR A 271 -0.78 7.10 -2.89
N GLY A 272 -0.18 6.02 -2.38
CA GLY A 272 0.33 5.95 -1.02
C GLY A 272 1.73 6.53 -0.91
N ASN A 273 2.62 6.14 -1.83
CA ASN A 273 3.99 6.63 -1.90
C ASN A 273 4.24 7.31 -3.24
N LEU A 274 4.53 8.61 -3.20
CA LEU A 274 4.78 9.44 -4.40
C LEU A 274 6.10 9.09 -5.10
N LEU A 275 7.06 8.49 -4.38
CA LEU A 275 8.36 8.11 -4.95
C LEU A 275 8.28 6.82 -5.76
N THR A 276 7.54 5.83 -5.26
CA THR A 276 7.40 4.53 -5.92
C THR A 276 6.14 4.44 -6.78
N ASN A 277 5.29 5.47 -6.74
CA ASN A 277 3.95 5.49 -7.34
C ASN A 277 3.10 4.28 -6.93
N GLN A 278 3.31 3.77 -5.72
CA GLN A 278 2.55 2.63 -5.20
C GLN A 278 1.13 3.07 -4.83
N LEU A 279 0.14 2.33 -5.33
CA LEU A 279 -1.27 2.56 -5.04
C LEU A 279 -1.72 1.73 -3.84
N TYR A 280 -2.71 2.27 -3.14
CA TYR A 280 -3.51 1.57 -2.14
C TYR A 280 -4.99 1.83 -2.41
N ILE A 281 -5.87 1.04 -1.79
CA ILE A 281 -7.31 1.25 -1.89
C ILE A 281 -7.77 2.03 -0.65
N ALA A 282 -8.26 3.24 -0.86
CA ALA A 282 -8.93 4.01 0.17
C ALA A 282 -10.42 3.67 0.19
N LEU A 283 -10.91 3.14 1.31
CA LEU A 283 -12.32 3.03 1.61
C LEU A 283 -12.73 4.29 2.39
N ASP A 284 -13.60 5.12 1.83
CA ASP A 284 -13.99 6.39 2.47
C ASP A 284 -15.45 6.76 2.15
N MET A 285 -15.95 7.81 2.80
CA MET A 285 -17.31 8.31 2.66
C MET A 285 -17.36 9.47 1.65
N PHE A 286 -18.06 9.25 0.54
CA PHE A 286 -18.26 10.21 -0.54
C PHE A 286 -19.74 10.63 -0.59
N PRO A 287 -20.15 11.68 0.16
CA PRO A 287 -21.56 12.05 0.30
C PRO A 287 -22.21 12.56 -1.00
N LYS A 288 -21.39 12.98 -1.98
CA LYS A 288 -21.85 13.44 -3.30
C LYS A 288 -21.78 12.35 -4.37
N ALA A 289 -21.30 11.15 -4.05
CA ALA A 289 -21.20 10.07 -5.02
C ALA A 289 -22.61 9.62 -5.46
N PRO A 290 -22.78 9.18 -6.72
CA PRO A 290 -24.05 8.63 -7.19
C PRO A 290 -24.52 7.48 -6.29
N PRO A 291 -25.84 7.34 -6.04
CA PRO A 291 -26.37 6.23 -5.25
C PRO A 291 -25.95 4.88 -5.84
N ALA A 292 -25.41 4.01 -4.99
CA ALA A 292 -25.01 2.66 -5.36
C ALA A 292 -25.75 1.65 -4.48
N ARG A 293 -26.02 0.47 -5.03
CA ARG A 293 -26.61 -0.66 -4.31
C ARG A 293 -25.63 -1.82 -4.30
N VAL A 294 -25.66 -2.58 -3.22
CA VAL A 294 -24.87 -3.79 -3.07
C VAL A 294 -25.83 -4.96 -3.04
N ASP A 295 -25.56 -5.97 -3.86
CA ASP A 295 -26.25 -7.24 -3.79
C ASP A 295 -25.57 -8.14 -2.74
N LEU A 296 -26.30 -8.46 -1.67
CA LEU A 296 -25.80 -9.31 -0.59
C LEU A 296 -25.86 -10.81 -0.93
N ASN A 297 -26.48 -11.18 -2.05
CA ASN A 297 -26.61 -12.56 -2.50
C ASN A 297 -25.41 -13.01 -3.36
N VAL A 298 -24.63 -12.05 -3.87
CA VAL A 298 -23.40 -12.33 -4.61
C VAL A 298 -22.24 -12.49 -3.63
N GLN A 299 -21.48 -13.57 -3.77
CA GLN A 299 -20.25 -13.81 -3.02
C GLN A 299 -19.07 -13.94 -4.01
N PRO A 300 -17.99 -13.16 -3.84
CA PRO A 300 -17.78 -12.10 -2.84
C PRO A 300 -18.67 -10.87 -3.07
N ILE A 301 -18.93 -10.10 -2.01
CA ILE A 301 -19.77 -8.89 -2.07
C ILE A 301 -19.07 -7.82 -2.93
N GLU A 302 -19.79 -7.20 -3.86
CA GLU A 302 -19.26 -6.10 -4.67
C GLU A 302 -19.43 -4.75 -3.98
N LEU A 303 -18.32 -4.08 -3.67
CA LEU A 303 -18.30 -2.73 -3.13
C LEU A 303 -18.17 -1.69 -4.24
N PRO A 304 -18.97 -0.60 -4.19
CA PRO A 304 -18.94 0.41 -5.21
C PRO A 304 -17.65 1.24 -5.13
N THR A 305 -17.16 1.64 -6.30
CA THR A 305 -15.95 2.44 -6.45
C THR A 305 -16.27 3.84 -6.95
N VAL A 306 -15.32 4.74 -6.78
CA VAL A 306 -15.30 6.05 -7.44
C VAL A 306 -13.94 6.26 -8.07
N PRO A 307 -13.89 6.97 -9.21
CA PRO A 307 -12.63 7.30 -9.84
C PRO A 307 -11.78 8.25 -8.97
N ASN A 308 -10.47 8.24 -9.19
CA ASN A 308 -9.55 9.21 -8.61
C ASN A 308 -9.72 10.62 -9.25
N THR A 309 -9.84 11.65 -8.42
CA THR A 309 -10.19 13.03 -8.82
C THR A 309 -9.11 13.75 -9.61
N LEU A 310 -7.84 13.35 -9.49
CA LEU A 310 -6.75 14.00 -10.24
C LEU A 310 -6.86 13.72 -11.75
N GLU A 311 -7.28 12.51 -12.11
CA GLU A 311 -7.53 12.13 -13.51
C GLU A 311 -8.78 12.83 -14.05
N GLU A 312 -9.84 12.96 -13.22
CA GLU A 312 -11.03 13.74 -13.59
C GLU A 312 -10.69 15.21 -13.86
N LEU A 313 -9.79 15.82 -13.08
CA LEU A 313 -9.36 17.20 -13.30
C LEU A 313 -8.66 17.37 -14.65
N GLN A 314 -7.80 16.41 -15.05
CA GLN A 314 -7.13 16.44 -16.36
C GLN A 314 -8.15 16.42 -17.50
N VAL A 315 -9.17 15.56 -17.40
CA VAL A 315 -10.26 15.47 -18.39
C VAL A 315 -11.06 16.77 -18.44
N GLN A 316 -11.41 17.34 -17.27
CA GLN A 316 -12.15 18.60 -17.21
C GLN A 316 -11.37 19.78 -17.80
N ILE A 317 -10.06 19.86 -17.57
CA ILE A 317 -9.20 20.90 -18.17
C ILE A 317 -9.15 20.74 -19.70
N ALA A 318 -9.00 19.51 -20.19
CA ALA A 318 -9.01 19.23 -21.63
C ALA A 318 -10.37 19.62 -22.27
N ASP A 319 -11.48 19.34 -21.59
CA ASP A 319 -12.82 19.73 -22.04
C ASP A 319 -13.02 21.25 -22.06
N ILE A 320 -12.49 21.97 -21.06
CA ILE A 320 -12.53 23.44 -21.04
C ILE A 320 -11.71 24.01 -22.21
N ALA A 321 -10.49 23.50 -22.43
CA ALA A 321 -9.65 23.93 -23.55
C ALA A 321 -10.37 23.73 -24.90
N LYS A 322 -10.96 22.54 -25.09
CA LYS A 322 -11.73 22.23 -26.30
C LYS A 322 -12.96 23.13 -26.49
N LYS A 323 -13.66 23.46 -25.40
CA LYS A 323 -14.80 24.40 -25.47
C LYS A 323 -14.37 25.82 -25.77
N LEU A 324 -13.20 26.24 -25.28
CA LEU A 324 -12.64 27.56 -25.56
C LEU A 324 -12.22 27.71 -27.03
N ASP A 325 -11.62 26.67 -27.62
CA ASP A 325 -11.26 26.64 -29.05
C ASP A 325 -12.48 26.76 -29.98
N GLN A 326 -13.66 26.35 -29.51
CA GLN A 326 -14.91 26.40 -30.27
C GLN A 326 -15.60 27.77 -30.23
N VAL A 327 -15.10 28.73 -29.46
CA VAL A 327 -15.68 30.08 -29.41
C VAL A 327 -15.30 30.83 -30.69
N PRO A 328 -16.27 31.23 -31.55
CA PRO A 328 -15.97 31.83 -32.85
C PRO A 328 -15.64 33.33 -32.69
N PHE A 329 -14.46 33.64 -32.14
CA PHE A 329 -14.00 35.01 -31.91
C PHE A 329 -13.94 35.85 -33.20
N GLU A 330 -13.63 35.21 -34.34
CA GLU A 330 -13.61 35.85 -35.66
C GLU A 330 -15.00 36.34 -36.09
N GLN A 331 -16.04 35.51 -35.93
CA GLN A 331 -17.42 35.91 -36.25
C GLN A 331 -17.92 37.01 -35.31
N LEU A 332 -17.52 36.96 -34.04
CA LEU A 332 -17.84 38.00 -33.07
C LEU A 332 -17.25 39.36 -33.49
N GLY A 333 -16.00 39.36 -33.95
CA GLY A 333 -15.33 40.55 -34.50
C GLY A 333 -16.00 41.07 -35.78
N HIS A 334 -16.35 40.18 -36.72
CA HIS A 334 -17.04 40.56 -37.95
C HIS A 334 -18.42 41.19 -37.70
N ASN A 335 -19.24 40.58 -36.83
CA ASN A 335 -20.56 41.10 -36.48
C ASN A 335 -20.47 42.46 -35.78
N LEU A 336 -19.45 42.67 -34.94
CA LEU A 336 -19.20 43.97 -34.32
C LEU A 336 -18.83 45.03 -35.36
N ASN A 337 -17.96 44.68 -36.31
CA ASN A 337 -17.53 45.58 -37.38
C ASN A 337 -18.69 45.97 -38.30
N GLU A 338 -19.55 45.01 -38.66
CA GLU A 338 -20.79 45.30 -39.42
C GLU A 338 -21.74 46.22 -38.64
N ALA A 339 -21.94 45.97 -37.34
CA ALA A 339 -22.78 46.82 -36.51
C ALA A 339 -22.24 48.26 -36.45
N LEU A 340 -20.92 48.43 -36.31
CA LEU A 340 -20.26 49.75 -36.33
C LEU A 340 -20.39 50.45 -37.68
N GLN A 341 -20.22 49.72 -38.80
CA GLN A 341 -20.41 50.28 -40.15
C GLN A 341 -21.87 50.68 -40.43
N ASN A 342 -22.83 49.90 -39.93
CA ASN A 342 -24.25 50.22 -40.05
C ASN A 342 -24.62 51.45 -39.20
N ALA A 343 -24.03 51.59 -38.01
CA ALA A 343 -24.18 52.78 -37.17
C ALA A 343 -23.57 54.04 -37.82
N ASP A 344 -22.38 53.93 -38.42
CA ASP A 344 -21.74 55.05 -39.15
C ASP A 344 -22.60 55.55 -40.32
N ARG A 345 -23.20 54.62 -41.08
CA ARG A 345 -24.13 54.97 -42.18
C ARG A 345 -25.39 55.70 -41.68
N LEU A 346 -25.97 55.26 -40.57
CA LEU A 346 -27.14 55.92 -39.96
C LEU A 346 -26.80 57.34 -39.48
N LEU A 347 -25.65 57.53 -38.85
CA LEU A 347 -25.20 58.84 -38.38
C LEU A 347 -25.02 59.83 -39.53
N ARG A 348 -24.41 59.41 -40.65
CA ARG A 348 -24.25 60.26 -41.84
C ARG A 348 -25.58 60.63 -42.51
N GLN A 349 -26.57 59.73 -42.50
CA GLN A 349 -27.90 60.01 -43.05
C GLN A 349 -28.67 61.02 -42.19
N LEU A 350 -28.53 60.93 -40.87
CA LEU A 350 -29.15 61.85 -39.93
C LEU A 350 -28.57 63.27 -40.04
N ASP A 351 -27.28 63.43 -40.34
CA ASP A 351 -26.63 64.75 -40.49
C ASP A 351 -27.27 65.62 -41.59
N THR A 352 -27.88 65.00 -42.61
CA THR A 352 -28.49 65.71 -43.75
C THR A 352 -29.92 66.23 -43.51
N GLN A 353 -30.58 65.90 -42.40
CA GLN A 353 -32.01 66.21 -42.19
C GLN A 353 -32.38 66.80 -40.82
N LEU A 354 -31.44 67.24 -39.99
CA LEU A 354 -31.71 67.58 -38.59
C LEU A 354 -31.78 69.09 -38.27
N THR A 355 -32.70 69.43 -37.37
CA THR A 355 -32.89 70.77 -36.76
C THR A 355 -31.82 71.08 -35.69
N PRO A 356 -31.62 72.37 -35.31
CA PRO A 356 -30.47 72.80 -34.48
C PRO A 356 -30.33 72.10 -33.11
N GLN A 357 -31.43 71.67 -32.48
CA GLN A 357 -31.41 71.00 -31.17
C GLN A 357 -30.96 69.54 -31.22
N ALA A 358 -30.92 68.90 -32.40
CA ALA A 358 -30.44 67.53 -32.55
C ALA A 358 -28.92 67.45 -32.79
N ARG A 359 -28.27 68.57 -33.14
CA ARG A 359 -26.82 68.62 -33.40
C ARG A 359 -25.98 68.41 -32.13
N ASP A 360 -26.39 69.00 -31.01
CA ASP A 360 -25.62 68.90 -29.75
C ASP A 360 -25.67 67.47 -29.16
N THR A 361 -26.81 66.79 -29.29
CA THR A 361 -26.98 65.39 -28.89
C THR A 361 -26.22 64.44 -29.81
N LEU A 362 -26.22 64.68 -31.13
CA LEU A 362 -25.41 63.89 -32.06
C LEU A 362 -23.90 64.09 -31.84
N ALA A 363 -23.43 65.32 -31.60
CA ALA A 363 -22.02 65.59 -31.34
C ALA A 363 -21.53 64.89 -30.06
N SER A 364 -22.39 64.78 -29.05
CA SER A 364 -22.08 64.05 -27.81
C SER A 364 -22.07 62.53 -28.03
N ALA A 365 -22.98 62.00 -28.86
CA ALA A 365 -22.99 60.60 -29.26
C ALA A 365 -21.75 60.25 -30.11
N GLU A 366 -21.38 61.10 -31.08
CA GLU A 366 -20.19 60.95 -31.92
C GLU A 366 -18.90 60.95 -31.08
N LYS A 367 -18.79 61.83 -30.08
CA LYS A 367 -17.67 61.81 -29.11
C LYS A 367 -17.61 60.51 -28.32
N THR A 368 -18.76 59.97 -27.92
CA THR A 368 -18.82 58.73 -27.14
C THR A 368 -18.50 57.51 -28.01
N PHE A 369 -19.01 57.48 -29.25
CA PHE A 369 -18.73 56.42 -30.22
C PHE A 369 -17.27 56.47 -30.70
N SER A 370 -16.70 57.64 -30.92
CA SER A 370 -15.28 57.78 -31.29
C SER A 370 -14.37 57.38 -30.13
N ALA A 371 -14.72 57.72 -28.88
CA ALA A 371 -13.99 57.25 -27.69
C ALA A 371 -14.09 55.72 -27.53
N ALA A 372 -15.26 55.12 -27.73
CA ALA A 372 -15.44 53.67 -27.70
C ALA A 372 -14.71 52.97 -28.86
N ASN A 373 -14.74 53.55 -30.06
CA ASN A 373 -14.06 53.01 -31.24
C ASN A 373 -12.53 53.14 -31.12
N ALA A 374 -12.02 54.19 -30.47
CA ALA A 374 -10.59 54.33 -30.16
C ALA A 374 -10.11 53.25 -29.17
N VAL A 375 -10.93 52.84 -28.21
CA VAL A 375 -10.64 51.73 -27.28
C VAL A 375 -10.70 50.35 -27.97
N LEU A 376 -11.46 50.22 -29.06
CA LEU A 376 -11.64 48.97 -29.80
C LEU A 376 -10.70 48.80 -31.01
N GLN A 377 -10.28 49.89 -31.67
CA GLN A 377 -9.40 49.86 -32.85
C GLN A 377 -7.90 49.96 -32.52
N GLN A 378 -7.56 50.44 -31.32
CA GLN A 378 -6.21 50.34 -30.82
C GLN A 378 -6.07 48.95 -30.23
N ASP A 379 -5.30 48.06 -30.89
CA ASP A 379 -4.99 46.68 -30.45
C ASP A 379 -5.13 46.55 -28.94
N SER A 380 -6.29 46.03 -28.51
CA SER A 380 -6.78 46.30 -27.16
C SER A 380 -5.73 45.77 -26.18
N PRO A 381 -5.23 46.59 -25.22
CA PRO A 381 -4.27 46.12 -24.21
C PRO A 381 -4.74 44.83 -23.55
N MET A 382 -6.05 44.63 -23.44
CA MET A 382 -6.66 43.41 -22.92
C MET A 382 -6.45 42.16 -23.78
N GLN A 383 -6.35 42.26 -25.11
CA GLN A 383 -6.01 41.11 -25.98
C GLN A 383 -4.51 40.81 -25.94
N ALA A 384 -3.66 41.85 -25.94
CA ALA A 384 -2.22 41.70 -25.77
C ALA A 384 -1.87 41.12 -24.38
N ASP A 385 -2.47 41.66 -23.32
CA ASP A 385 -2.32 41.20 -21.93
C ASP A 385 -2.86 39.77 -21.76
N MET A 386 -3.94 39.40 -22.46
CA MET A 386 -4.47 38.03 -22.41
C MET A 386 -3.60 37.06 -23.20
N HIS A 387 -3.06 37.45 -24.35
CA HIS A 387 -2.11 36.63 -25.10
C HIS A 387 -0.79 36.48 -24.33
N GLU A 388 -0.32 37.53 -23.67
CA GLU A 388 0.86 37.51 -22.80
C GLU A 388 0.60 36.66 -21.56
N ALA A 389 -0.55 36.78 -20.90
CA ALA A 389 -0.93 35.94 -19.76
C ALA A 389 -1.05 34.47 -20.15
N LEU A 390 -1.63 34.15 -21.31
CA LEU A 390 -1.71 32.78 -21.85
C LEU A 390 -0.33 32.25 -22.22
N THR A 391 0.55 33.09 -22.76
CA THR A 391 1.94 32.74 -23.07
C THR A 391 2.72 32.46 -21.78
N GLN A 392 2.63 33.34 -20.77
CA GLN A 392 3.24 33.16 -19.46
C GLN A 392 2.71 31.92 -18.74
N LEU A 393 1.40 31.66 -18.81
CA LEU A 393 0.78 30.45 -18.24
C LEU A 393 1.32 29.20 -18.93
N THR A 394 1.40 29.21 -20.27
CA THR A 394 1.96 28.09 -21.04
C THR A 394 3.43 27.85 -20.70
N GLN A 395 4.20 28.92 -20.51
CA GLN A 395 5.62 28.86 -20.14
C GLN A 395 5.81 28.33 -18.72
N THR A 396 4.91 28.69 -17.81
CA THR A 396 4.84 28.18 -16.44
C THR A 396 4.47 26.70 -16.42
N LEU A 397 3.52 26.27 -17.25
CA LEU A 397 3.17 24.85 -17.37
C LEU A 397 4.32 24.03 -17.96
N ARG A 398 5.06 24.57 -18.93
CA ARG A 398 6.28 23.94 -19.44
C ARG A 398 7.39 23.87 -18.38
N SER A 399 7.57 24.90 -17.56
CA SER A 399 8.57 24.87 -16.49
C SER A 399 8.19 23.89 -15.37
N LEU A 400 6.90 23.74 -15.07
CA LEU A 400 6.38 22.72 -14.17
C LEU A 400 6.56 21.30 -14.73
N ASN A 401 6.30 21.08 -16.01
CA ASN A 401 6.59 19.79 -16.66
C ASN A 401 8.09 19.50 -16.69
N ALA A 402 8.95 20.47 -17.02
CA ALA A 402 10.39 20.29 -16.99
C ALA A 402 10.91 20.02 -15.57
N LEU A 403 10.28 20.59 -14.55
CA LEU A 403 10.56 20.27 -13.15
C LEU A 403 10.09 18.85 -12.81
N ALA A 404 8.90 18.44 -13.25
CA ALA A 404 8.39 17.10 -13.05
C ALA A 404 9.30 16.05 -13.73
N ASP A 405 9.67 16.26 -14.99
CA ASP A 405 10.62 15.42 -15.73
C ASP A 405 12.00 15.38 -15.04
N TYR A 406 12.48 16.52 -14.54
CA TYR A 406 13.75 16.59 -13.80
C TYR A 406 13.67 15.83 -12.47
N LEU A 407 12.57 15.94 -11.74
CA LEU A 407 12.36 15.21 -10.47
C LEU A 407 12.16 13.70 -10.71
N GLU A 408 11.59 13.32 -11.86
CA GLU A 408 11.47 11.92 -12.29
C GLU A 408 12.83 11.32 -12.64
N GLN A 409 13.73 12.11 -13.25
CA GLN A 409 15.10 11.68 -13.58
C GLN A 409 16.09 11.81 -12.40
N HIS A 410 15.86 12.75 -11.48
CA HIS A 410 16.72 13.06 -10.35
C HIS A 410 15.93 13.19 -9.03
N PRO A 411 15.35 12.08 -8.52
CA PRO A 411 14.56 12.08 -7.29
C PRO A 411 15.38 12.51 -6.05
N GLU A 412 16.71 12.36 -6.08
CA GLU A 412 17.63 12.83 -5.05
C GLU A 412 17.60 14.35 -4.82
N SER A 413 17.19 15.13 -5.83
CA SER A 413 17.15 16.59 -5.76
C SER A 413 16.10 17.14 -4.78
N LEU A 414 15.11 16.33 -4.38
CA LEU A 414 14.11 16.66 -3.34
C LEU A 414 14.70 16.68 -1.93
N VAL A 415 15.68 15.83 -1.66
CA VAL A 415 16.27 15.67 -0.31
C VAL A 415 17.54 16.50 -0.18
N TRP A 416 18.34 16.58 -1.25
CA TRP A 416 19.67 17.20 -1.22
C TRP A 416 19.73 18.56 -1.93
N GLY A 417 18.64 18.97 -2.59
CA GLY A 417 18.62 20.12 -3.47
C GLY A 417 19.29 19.84 -4.82
N LYS A 418 19.12 20.74 -5.79
CA LYS A 418 19.69 20.61 -7.13
C LYS A 418 21.22 20.60 -7.03
N ALA A 419 21.88 19.54 -7.50
CA ALA A 419 23.34 19.50 -7.56
C ALA A 419 23.85 20.67 -8.42
N LYS A 420 24.69 21.53 -7.84
CA LYS A 420 25.34 22.61 -8.60
C LYS A 420 26.26 21.96 -9.62
N SER A 421 25.89 22.03 -10.90
CA SER A 421 26.79 21.75 -12.02
C SER A 421 28.01 22.65 -11.87
N GLY A 422 29.18 22.03 -11.70
CA GLY A 422 30.45 22.74 -11.53
C GLY A 422 30.75 23.68 -12.69
N GLN A 423 31.18 24.89 -12.34
CA GLN A 423 32.08 25.70 -13.16
C GLN A 423 33.52 25.33 -12.84
#